data_AF-A0A444X4T4-F1
#
_entry.id   AF-A0A444X4T4-F1
#
_cell.length_a   1.000
_cell.length_b   1.000
_cell.length_c   1.000
_cell.angle_alpha   90.00
_cell.angle_beta   90.00
_cell.angle_gamma   90.00
#
_symmetry.space_group_name_H-M   'P 1'
#
loop_
_entity.id
_entity.type
_entity.pdbx_description
1 polymer ?
#
loop_
_entity_poly.entity_id
_entity_poly.type
_entity_poly.pdbx_seq_one_letter_code
_entity_poly.pdbx_strand_id
1 'polypeptide(L)'
;MNSYKWEVGTVFASREEFKDTVMSYAVQTRRKLKYAKLDLVRVRAACQSGCPFWLYAAKMKEEATWQLRSMNLKHTCGQSHRVGIMHTSWLGRTFKKKVEHNPRVKIKELVNKAQRKWNLTVTTSMVARSRQAALDDIHGEYRKQYKRIGDYCYELLRSNPGSSVTLKVQRSPDFEHEQQHSSLNNYCIFQRLYVCLDACKKSFLQCRKFIGLDGCFLKTPQGVHHQLPRRRVHPAQANQL
;
A
#
# COMPACT_ATOMS: atom_id res chain seq x y z
N MET A 1 -18.48 1.21 19.07
CA MET A 1 -17.58 1.83 18.06
C MET A 1 -17.67 3.32 18.25
N ASN A 2 -16.60 3.98 18.69
CA ASN A 2 -16.62 5.43 18.89
C ASN A 2 -16.83 6.11 17.54
N SER A 3 -17.96 6.81 17.41
CA SER A 3 -18.21 7.71 16.29
C SER A 3 -17.11 8.78 16.29
N TYR A 4 -16.52 9.03 15.12
CA TYR A 4 -15.55 10.12 14.97
C TYR A 4 -16.17 11.44 15.46
N LYS A 5 -15.49 12.10 16.41
CA LYS A 5 -15.91 13.38 16.97
C LYS A 5 -15.30 14.49 16.12
N TRP A 6 -16.16 15.30 15.51
CA TRP A 6 -15.71 16.46 14.76
C TRP A 6 -15.45 17.63 15.70
N GLU A 7 -14.29 18.27 15.59
CA GLU A 7 -13.90 19.43 16.39
C GLU A 7 -13.40 20.53 15.47
N VAL A 8 -13.94 21.75 15.63
CA VAL A 8 -13.46 22.90 14.85
C VAL A 8 -12.01 23.17 15.23
N GLY A 9 -11.16 23.41 14.22
CA GLY A 9 -9.73 23.60 14.40
C GLY A 9 -8.90 22.35 14.07
N THR A 10 -9.50 21.15 13.96
CA THR A 10 -8.77 19.94 13.54
C THR A 10 -8.07 20.15 12.20
N VAL A 11 -6.79 19.81 12.15
CA VAL A 11 -5.92 19.91 10.98
C VAL A 11 -5.73 18.52 10.36
N PHE A 12 -5.81 18.46 9.04
CA PHE A 12 -5.57 17.31 8.20
C PHE A 12 -4.33 17.58 7.35
N ALA A 13 -3.47 16.59 7.16
CA ALA A 13 -2.25 16.73 6.37
C ALA A 13 -2.54 16.98 4.88
N SER A 14 -3.70 16.55 4.38
CA SER A 14 -4.10 16.74 2.98
C SER A 14 -5.62 16.84 2.80
N ARG A 15 -6.02 17.32 1.62
CA ARG A 15 -7.42 17.34 1.19
C ARG A 15 -8.00 15.93 1.13
N GLU A 16 -7.19 14.98 0.67
CA GLU A 16 -7.55 13.58 0.50
C GLU A 16 -7.81 12.92 1.87
N GLU A 17 -6.99 13.24 2.88
CA GLU A 17 -7.22 12.79 4.25
C GLU A 17 -8.54 13.32 4.82
N PHE A 18 -8.84 14.62 4.65
CA PHE A 18 -10.14 15.16 5.05
C PHE A 18 -11.30 14.42 4.36
N LYS A 19 -11.19 14.20 3.04
CA LYS A 19 -12.20 13.46 2.28
C LYS A 19 -12.37 12.01 2.77
N ASP A 20 -11.29 11.36 3.17
CA ASP A 20 -11.32 10.00 3.72
C ASP A 20 -11.96 9.94 5.11
N THR A 21 -11.74 10.94 5.95
CA THR A 21 -12.41 11.05 7.25
C THR A 21 -13.91 11.29 7.06
N VAL A 22 -14.29 12.23 6.19
CA VAL A 22 -15.70 12.49 5.83
C VAL A 22 -16.35 11.23 5.24
N MET A 23 -15.62 10.48 4.41
CA MET A 23 -16.08 9.21 3.86
C MET A 23 -16.38 8.19 4.93
N SER A 24 -15.41 7.98 5.82
CA SER A 24 -15.50 6.99 6.89
C SER A 24 -16.68 7.32 7.81
N TYR A 25 -16.87 8.60 8.13
CA TYR A 25 -18.04 9.09 8.83
C TYR A 25 -19.34 8.80 8.08
N ALA A 26 -19.42 9.10 6.78
CA ALA A 26 -20.63 8.85 5.98
C ALA A 26 -21.00 7.37 5.89
N VAL A 27 -19.99 6.49 5.78
CA VAL A 27 -20.15 5.03 5.75
C VAL A 27 -20.62 4.50 7.11
N GLN A 28 -20.02 4.95 8.20
CA GLN A 28 -20.40 4.53 9.56
C GLN A 28 -21.81 5.00 9.94
N THR A 29 -22.13 6.26 9.65
CA THR A 29 -23.43 6.86 9.96
C THR A 29 -24.51 6.55 8.92
N ARG A 30 -24.13 5.90 7.80
CA ARG A 30 -25.00 5.58 6.66
C ARG A 30 -25.75 6.82 6.15
N ARG A 31 -25.05 7.94 6.02
CA ARG A 31 -25.64 9.22 5.57
C ARG A 31 -25.29 9.48 4.12
N LYS A 32 -26.27 10.01 3.37
CA LYS A 32 -26.09 10.42 1.97
C LYS A 32 -25.39 11.78 1.90
N LEU A 33 -24.10 11.80 2.22
CA LEU A 33 -23.27 12.99 2.06
C LEU A 33 -22.92 13.21 0.58
N LYS A 34 -22.69 14.47 0.22
CA LYS A 34 -22.20 14.97 -1.08
C LYS A 34 -21.20 16.09 -0.85
N TYR A 35 -20.25 16.26 -1.77
CA TYR A 35 -19.40 17.46 -1.77
C TYR A 35 -20.14 18.58 -2.51
N ALA A 36 -20.66 19.55 -1.75
CA ALA A 36 -21.32 20.74 -2.30
C ALA A 36 -20.30 21.70 -2.93
N LYS A 37 -19.07 21.72 -2.42
CA LYS A 37 -17.91 22.40 -3.01
C LYS A 37 -16.68 21.52 -2.82
N LEU A 38 -15.86 21.41 -3.85
CA LEU A 38 -14.59 20.70 -3.84
C LEU A 38 -13.66 21.39 -4.83
N ASP A 39 -12.79 22.25 -4.33
CA ASP A 39 -11.79 22.96 -5.14
C ASP A 39 -10.39 22.81 -4.49
N LEU A 40 -9.42 23.59 -4.95
CA LEU A 40 -8.04 23.54 -4.46
C LEU A 40 -7.84 24.26 -3.11
N VAL A 41 -8.85 25.00 -2.65
CA VAL A 41 -8.76 25.89 -1.49
C VAL A 41 -9.78 25.52 -0.40
N ARG A 42 -10.91 24.92 -0.76
CA ARG A 42 -11.99 24.56 0.16
C ARG A 42 -12.71 23.26 -0.24
N VAL A 43 -13.21 22.57 0.77
CA VAL A 43 -14.12 21.43 0.65
C VAL A 43 -15.31 21.67 1.56
N ARG A 44 -16.51 21.61 0.99
CA ARG A 44 -17.76 21.62 1.73
C ARG A 44 -18.49 20.31 1.53
N ALA A 45 -18.56 19.48 2.56
CA ALA A 45 -19.41 18.30 2.58
C ALA A 45 -20.77 18.67 3.15
N ALA A 46 -21.85 18.29 2.49
CA ALA A 46 -23.21 18.54 2.92
C ALA A 46 -24.02 17.26 2.85
N CYS A 47 -25.06 17.15 3.67
CA CYS A 47 -26.00 16.05 3.54
C CYS A 47 -26.98 16.27 2.37
N GLN A 48 -27.97 15.38 2.24
CA GLN A 48 -29.05 15.53 1.27
C GLN A 48 -29.87 16.80 1.51
N SER A 49 -30.61 17.23 0.49
CA SER A 49 -31.49 18.40 0.57
C SER A 49 -32.45 18.30 1.76
N GLY A 50 -32.67 19.42 2.46
CA GLY A 50 -33.50 19.49 3.67
C GLY A 50 -32.80 19.08 4.98
N CYS A 51 -31.56 18.58 4.92
CA CYS A 51 -30.79 18.25 6.12
C CYS A 51 -29.78 19.37 6.44
N PRO A 52 -29.74 19.90 7.68
CA PRO A 52 -28.88 21.03 8.02
C PRO A 52 -27.42 20.64 8.22
N PHE A 53 -27.07 19.35 8.14
CA PHE A 53 -25.71 18.87 8.32
C PHE A 53 -24.77 19.37 7.20
N TRP A 54 -23.63 19.92 7.60
CA TRP A 54 -22.52 20.24 6.71
C TRP A 54 -21.19 20.34 7.46
N LEU A 55 -20.09 20.14 6.74
CA LEU A 55 -18.71 20.31 7.19
C LEU A 55 -17.99 21.23 6.20
N TYR A 56 -17.15 22.13 6.70
CA TYR A 56 -16.38 23.05 5.88
C TYR A 56 -14.90 23.04 6.29
N ALA A 57 -14.06 22.55 5.39
CA ALA A 57 -12.62 22.60 5.53
C ALA A 57 -12.01 23.50 4.45
N ALA A 58 -10.90 24.16 4.78
CA ALA A 58 -10.15 24.98 3.85
C ALA A 58 -8.65 24.79 4.02
N LYS A 59 -7.90 24.97 2.93
CA LYS A 59 -6.45 24.93 2.90
C LYS A 59 -5.88 26.08 3.75
N MET A 60 -4.81 25.83 4.48
CA MET A 60 -4.06 26.90 5.17
C MET A 60 -3.16 27.63 4.15
N LYS A 61 -2.90 28.93 4.37
CA LYS A 61 -2.26 29.78 3.35
C LYS A 61 -0.82 29.38 3.05
N GLU A 62 -0.08 28.97 4.06
CA GLU A 62 1.37 28.72 4.00
C GLU A 62 1.73 27.24 4.07
N GLU A 63 0.74 26.37 4.24
CA GLU A 63 0.93 24.93 4.42
C GLU A 63 0.08 24.13 3.44
N ALA A 64 0.52 22.89 3.16
CA ALA A 64 -0.28 21.93 2.41
C ALA A 64 -1.46 21.35 3.23
N THR A 65 -1.58 21.75 4.50
CA THR A 65 -2.56 21.27 5.46
C THR A 65 -3.95 21.88 5.23
N TRP A 66 -4.95 21.18 5.74
CA TRP A 66 -6.36 21.52 5.61
C TRP A 66 -6.98 21.58 6.99
N GLN A 67 -7.72 22.64 7.30
CA GLN A 67 -8.33 22.80 8.61
C GLN A 67 -9.85 22.75 8.51
N LEU A 68 -10.50 22.00 9.42
CA LEU A 68 -11.95 22.09 9.62
C LEU A 68 -12.28 23.41 10.32
N ARG A 69 -12.84 24.36 9.58
CA ARG A 69 -13.10 25.73 10.10
C ARG A 69 -14.48 25.89 10.70
N SER A 70 -15.46 25.16 10.18
CA SER A 70 -16.83 25.25 10.67
C SER A 70 -17.64 24.03 10.28
N MET A 71 -18.71 23.78 11.02
CA MET A 71 -19.55 22.61 10.85
C MET A 71 -20.94 22.81 11.45
N ASN A 72 -21.89 22.02 10.96
CA ASN A 72 -23.14 21.73 11.61
C ASN A 72 -23.32 20.20 11.62
N LEU A 73 -23.36 19.62 12.83
CA LEU A 73 -23.45 18.17 13.01
C LEU A 73 -24.89 17.65 13.12
N LYS A 74 -25.89 18.54 13.11
CA LYS A 74 -27.30 18.16 13.25
C LYS A 74 -27.78 17.46 11.98
N HIS A 75 -28.17 16.19 12.12
CA HIS A 75 -28.87 15.45 11.08
C HIS A 75 -30.37 15.40 11.37
N THR A 76 -31.18 15.72 10.36
CA THR A 76 -32.65 15.51 10.36
C THR A 76 -33.07 14.41 9.39
N CYS A 77 -32.13 13.85 8.62
CA CYS A 77 -32.38 12.81 7.63
C CYS A 77 -32.40 11.40 8.27
N GLY A 78 -32.91 10.42 7.51
CA GLY A 78 -32.80 8.99 7.81
C GLY A 78 -31.46 8.38 7.37
N GLN A 79 -31.26 7.10 7.68
CA GLN A 79 -30.12 6.32 7.17
C GLN A 79 -30.38 5.91 5.71
N SER A 80 -29.30 5.75 4.94
CA SER A 80 -29.31 5.41 3.52
C SER A 80 -28.43 4.19 3.28
N HIS A 81 -28.88 3.31 2.39
CA HIS A 81 -28.09 2.17 1.91
C HIS A 81 -27.05 2.56 0.84
N ARG A 82 -27.04 3.82 0.40
CA ARG A 82 -26.07 4.34 -0.57
C ARG A 82 -25.36 5.58 -0.03
N VAL A 83 -24.04 5.59 -0.16
CA VAL A 83 -23.17 6.74 0.17
C VAL A 83 -22.63 7.34 -1.12
N GLY A 84 -23.10 8.53 -1.47
CA GLY A 84 -22.80 9.15 -2.77
C GLY A 84 -21.34 9.58 -2.95
N ILE A 85 -20.66 9.95 -1.86
CA ILE A 85 -19.25 10.37 -1.93
C ILE A 85 -18.27 9.20 -2.10
N MET A 86 -18.73 7.95 -1.93
CA MET A 86 -17.88 6.75 -1.98
C MET A 86 -17.07 6.71 -3.27
N HIS A 87 -15.76 6.48 -3.14
CA HIS A 87 -14.84 6.44 -4.28
C HIS A 87 -13.93 5.21 -4.22
N THR A 88 -13.38 4.83 -5.38
CA THR A 88 -12.69 3.54 -5.58
C THR A 88 -11.41 3.41 -4.77
N SER A 89 -10.62 4.46 -4.60
CA SER A 89 -9.35 4.37 -3.86
C SER A 89 -9.56 4.16 -2.35
N TRP A 90 -10.57 4.79 -1.72
CA TRP A 90 -10.93 4.49 -0.34
C TRP A 90 -11.41 3.04 -0.15
N LEU A 91 -12.25 2.55 -1.07
CA LEU A 91 -12.74 1.18 -1.02
C LEU A 91 -11.62 0.16 -1.29
N GLY A 92 -10.71 0.48 -2.20
CA GLY A 92 -9.52 -0.31 -2.52
C GLY A 92 -8.61 -0.46 -1.29
N ARG A 93 -8.28 0.66 -0.63
CA ARG A 93 -7.52 0.64 0.64
C ARG A 93 -8.20 -0.19 1.73
N THR A 94 -9.52 -0.12 1.82
CA THR A 94 -10.27 -0.91 2.80
C THR A 94 -10.22 -2.41 2.51
N PHE A 95 -10.21 -2.80 1.23
CA PHE A 95 -10.09 -4.19 0.82
C PHE A 95 -8.65 -4.68 0.64
N LYS A 96 -7.65 -3.78 0.68
CA LYS A 96 -6.24 -4.09 0.43
C LYS A 96 -5.76 -5.33 1.17
N LYS A 97 -5.94 -5.39 2.50
CA LYS A 97 -5.55 -6.56 3.32
C LYS A 97 -6.19 -7.87 2.86
N LYS A 98 -7.44 -7.84 2.40
CA LYS A 98 -8.14 -9.04 1.93
C LYS A 98 -7.68 -9.46 0.53
N VAL A 99 -7.44 -8.49 -0.35
CA VAL A 99 -6.92 -8.71 -1.70
C VAL A 99 -5.47 -9.20 -1.63
N GLU A 100 -4.69 -8.70 -0.69
CA GLU A 100 -3.31 -9.15 -0.44
C GLU A 100 -3.26 -10.61 0.00
N HIS A 101 -4.14 -11.03 0.92
CA HIS A 101 -4.23 -12.42 1.36
C HIS A 101 -4.75 -13.36 0.26
N ASN A 102 -5.72 -12.91 -0.53
CA ASN A 102 -6.27 -13.68 -1.66
C ASN A 102 -6.43 -12.79 -2.91
N PRO A 103 -5.41 -12.72 -3.78
CA PRO A 103 -5.46 -11.91 -5.00
C PRO A 103 -6.55 -12.33 -5.97
N ARG A 104 -7.02 -13.59 -5.90
CA ARG A 104 -8.07 -14.17 -6.75
C ARG A 104 -9.49 -14.04 -6.16
N VAL A 105 -9.67 -13.27 -5.08
CA VAL A 105 -10.96 -13.06 -4.41
C VAL A 105 -12.08 -12.65 -5.39
N LYS A 106 -13.23 -13.33 -5.37
CA LYS A 106 -14.33 -13.02 -6.29
C LYS A 106 -14.96 -11.66 -5.97
N ILE A 107 -15.33 -10.89 -7.00
CA ILE A 107 -15.94 -9.56 -6.83
C ILE A 107 -17.24 -9.65 -6.00
N LYS A 108 -18.08 -10.67 -6.25
CA LYS A 108 -19.31 -10.94 -5.48
C LYS A 108 -19.05 -11.07 -3.98
N GLU A 109 -17.92 -11.68 -3.60
CA GLU A 109 -17.54 -11.85 -2.20
C GLU A 109 -17.17 -10.51 -1.54
N LEU A 110 -16.49 -9.63 -2.27
CA LEU A 110 -16.18 -8.27 -1.80
C LEU A 110 -17.43 -7.40 -1.68
N VAL A 111 -18.37 -7.51 -2.63
CA VAL A 111 -19.69 -6.85 -2.56
C VAL A 111 -20.43 -7.30 -1.30
N ASN A 112 -20.54 -8.61 -1.08
CA ASN A 112 -21.21 -9.18 0.10
C ASN A 112 -20.52 -8.74 1.40
N LYS A 113 -19.19 -8.61 1.39
CA LYS A 113 -18.43 -8.10 2.55
C LYS A 113 -18.76 -6.64 2.85
N ALA A 114 -18.83 -5.77 1.85
CA ALA A 114 -19.25 -4.37 2.03
C ALA A 114 -20.69 -4.29 2.59
N GLN A 115 -21.61 -5.06 2.01
CA GLN A 115 -23.01 -5.10 2.45
C GLN A 115 -23.10 -5.59 3.91
N ARG A 116 -22.43 -6.68 4.29
CA ARG A 116 -22.46 -7.18 5.67
C ARG A 116 -21.79 -6.24 6.68
N LYS A 117 -20.70 -5.58 6.29
CA LYS A 117 -19.93 -4.72 7.20
C LYS A 117 -20.59 -3.37 7.44
N TRP A 118 -21.18 -2.77 6.41
CA TRP A 118 -21.67 -1.39 6.47
C TRP A 118 -23.16 -1.24 6.17
N ASN A 119 -23.85 -2.33 5.81
CA ASN A 119 -25.22 -2.32 5.31
C ASN A 119 -25.44 -1.36 4.12
N LEU A 120 -24.40 -1.24 3.28
CA LEU A 120 -24.36 -0.38 2.10
C LEU A 120 -24.32 -1.19 0.81
N THR A 121 -25.15 -0.80 -0.15
CA THR A 121 -25.16 -1.31 -1.51
C THR A 121 -24.05 -0.66 -2.31
N VAL A 122 -23.01 -1.43 -2.61
CA VAL A 122 -21.90 -1.06 -3.51
C VAL A 122 -22.15 -1.62 -4.90
N THR A 123 -21.82 -0.88 -5.96
CA THR A 123 -21.95 -1.40 -7.33
C THR A 123 -20.81 -2.37 -7.65
N THR A 124 -21.13 -3.43 -8.40
CA THR A 124 -20.14 -4.44 -8.83
C THR A 124 -18.96 -3.82 -9.57
N SER A 125 -19.22 -2.86 -10.45
CA SER A 125 -18.19 -2.14 -11.21
C SER A 125 -17.24 -1.35 -10.30
N MET A 126 -17.78 -0.70 -9.27
CA MET A 126 -16.96 0.01 -8.29
C MET A 126 -16.07 -0.93 -7.49
N VAL A 127 -16.61 -2.07 -7.05
CA VAL A 127 -15.83 -3.08 -6.32
C VAL A 127 -14.76 -3.69 -7.21
N ALA A 128 -15.06 -3.95 -8.49
CA ALA A 128 -14.10 -4.44 -9.47
C ALA A 128 -12.92 -3.46 -9.63
N ARG A 129 -13.21 -2.17 -9.87
CA ARG A 129 -12.18 -1.12 -9.97
C ARG A 129 -11.39 -0.96 -8.67
N SER A 130 -12.05 -1.08 -7.52
CA SER A 130 -11.39 -0.97 -6.21
C SER A 130 -10.47 -2.16 -5.93
N ARG A 131 -10.85 -3.36 -6.38
CA ARG A 131 -9.98 -4.55 -6.33
C ARG A 131 -8.76 -4.36 -7.24
N GLN A 132 -8.96 -3.88 -8.47
CA GLN A 132 -7.85 -3.61 -9.38
C GLN A 132 -6.89 -2.57 -8.80
N ALA A 133 -7.41 -1.44 -8.32
CA ALA A 133 -6.59 -0.42 -7.66
C ALA A 133 -5.81 -0.97 -6.45
N ALA A 134 -6.42 -1.84 -5.65
CA ALA A 134 -5.73 -2.49 -4.54
C ALA A 134 -4.60 -3.42 -5.03
N LEU A 135 -4.82 -4.17 -6.12
CA LEU A 135 -3.77 -4.99 -6.74
C LEU A 135 -2.64 -4.11 -7.27
N ASP A 136 -2.96 -3.04 -7.98
CA ASP A 136 -1.98 -2.11 -8.55
C ASP A 136 -1.13 -1.46 -7.45
N ASP A 137 -1.74 -1.06 -6.33
CA ASP A 137 -1.03 -0.54 -5.16
C ASP A 137 -0.09 -1.59 -4.56
N ILE A 138 -0.56 -2.82 -4.38
CA ILE A 138 0.25 -3.94 -3.86
C ILE A 138 1.44 -4.22 -4.79
N HIS A 139 1.21 -4.32 -6.10
CA HIS A 139 2.27 -4.52 -7.09
C HIS A 139 3.24 -3.33 -7.15
N GLY A 140 2.73 -2.11 -7.02
CA GLY A 140 3.53 -0.88 -6.96
C GLY A 140 4.44 -0.84 -5.73
N GLU A 141 3.96 -1.28 -4.56
CA GLU A 141 4.77 -1.40 -3.35
C GLU A 141 5.90 -2.41 -3.53
N TYR A 142 5.63 -3.59 -4.12
CA TYR A 142 6.67 -4.55 -4.45
C TYR A 142 7.73 -3.96 -5.39
N ARG A 143 7.32 -3.21 -6.42
CA ARG A 143 8.26 -2.54 -7.34
C ARG A 143 9.15 -1.54 -6.60
N LYS A 144 8.59 -0.72 -5.71
CA LYS A 144 9.36 0.22 -4.88
C LYS A 144 10.36 -0.52 -3.98
N GLN A 145 9.96 -1.64 -3.38
CA GLN A 145 10.86 -2.47 -2.58
C GLN A 145 12.00 -3.07 -3.42
N TYR A 146 11.70 -3.61 -4.61
CA TYR A 146 12.71 -4.15 -5.51
C TYR A 146 13.74 -3.11 -5.96
N LYS A 147 13.31 -1.86 -6.21
CA LYS A 147 14.23 -0.77 -6.56
C LYS A 147 15.32 -0.56 -5.50
N ARG A 148 15.00 -0.76 -4.21
CA ARG A 148 15.94 -0.58 -3.09
C ARG A 148 16.95 -1.71 -2.94
N ILE A 149 16.76 -2.86 -3.61
CA ILE A 149 17.72 -3.97 -3.52
C ILE A 149 19.07 -3.55 -4.08
N GLY A 150 19.10 -2.75 -5.15
CA GLY A 150 20.34 -2.20 -5.70
C GLY A 150 21.09 -1.34 -4.68
N ASP A 151 20.38 -0.38 -4.07
CA ASP A 151 20.94 0.49 -3.02
C ASP A 151 21.51 -0.34 -1.85
N TYR A 152 20.79 -1.39 -1.44
CA TYR A 152 21.26 -2.30 -0.38
C TYR A 152 22.53 -3.06 -0.79
N CYS A 153 22.63 -3.53 -2.03
CA CYS A 153 23.82 -4.20 -2.53
C CYS A 153 25.04 -3.28 -2.49
N TYR A 154 24.87 -2.02 -2.89
CA TYR A 154 25.91 -1.00 -2.85
C TYR A 154 26.34 -0.71 -1.41
N GLU A 155 25.37 -0.50 -0.52
CA GLU A 155 25.63 -0.18 0.88
C GLU A 155 26.34 -1.32 1.62
N LEU A 156 26.05 -2.57 1.26
CA LEU A 156 26.71 -3.75 1.81
C LEU A 156 28.19 -3.80 1.41
N LEU A 157 28.51 -3.51 0.15
CA LEU A 157 29.90 -3.43 -0.33
C LEU A 157 30.66 -2.25 0.30
N ARG A 158 30.00 -1.10 0.47
CA ARG A 158 30.56 0.08 1.13
C ARG A 158 30.92 -0.20 2.59
N SER A 159 30.01 -0.85 3.32
CA SER A 159 30.19 -1.14 4.75
C SER A 159 31.10 -2.34 5.03
N ASN A 160 31.22 -3.28 4.09
CA ASN A 160 32.06 -4.48 4.24
C ASN A 160 32.98 -4.65 3.02
N PRO A 161 34.07 -3.87 2.94
CA PRO A 161 35.07 -4.02 1.89
C PRO A 161 35.57 -5.47 1.79
N GLY A 162 35.77 -5.97 0.57
CA GLY A 162 36.16 -7.36 0.30
C GLY A 162 34.99 -8.36 0.18
N SER A 163 33.77 -7.96 0.52
CA SER A 163 32.57 -8.79 0.30
C SER A 163 32.23 -8.91 -1.18
N SER A 164 31.53 -9.96 -1.56
CA SER A 164 31.03 -10.17 -2.93
C SER A 164 29.51 -10.12 -2.95
N VAL A 165 28.94 -9.24 -3.77
CA VAL A 165 27.50 -9.12 -3.98
C VAL A 165 27.20 -9.15 -5.47
N THR A 166 26.24 -9.95 -5.89
CA THR A 166 25.81 -10.04 -7.30
C THR A 166 24.30 -10.07 -7.39
N LEU A 167 23.73 -9.01 -7.98
CA LEU A 167 22.29 -8.91 -8.26
C LEU A 167 22.04 -9.24 -9.73
N LYS A 168 21.21 -10.23 -10.01
CA LYS A 168 20.74 -10.55 -11.35
C LYS A 168 19.27 -10.16 -11.50
N VAL A 169 19.01 -9.37 -12.53
CA VAL A 169 17.67 -8.94 -12.95
C VAL A 169 17.45 -9.33 -14.41
N GLN A 170 16.22 -9.70 -14.75
CA GLN A 170 15.78 -9.89 -16.12
C GLN A 170 15.17 -8.58 -16.61
N ARG A 171 15.66 -8.07 -17.74
CA ARG A 171 15.09 -6.89 -18.41
C ARG A 171 14.14 -7.36 -19.50
N SER A 172 13.05 -6.65 -19.75
CA SER A 172 12.20 -6.92 -20.92
C SER A 172 13.02 -6.78 -22.21
N PRO A 173 12.83 -7.63 -23.23
CA PRO A 173 13.48 -7.47 -24.54
C PRO A 173 13.21 -6.12 -25.21
N ASP A 174 12.06 -5.50 -24.91
CA ASP A 174 11.61 -4.23 -25.50
C ASP A 174 12.49 -3.02 -25.10
N PHE A 175 13.42 -3.20 -24.15
CA PHE A 175 14.32 -2.14 -23.68
C PHE A 175 15.40 -1.72 -24.69
N GLU A 176 15.81 -2.58 -25.61
CA GLU A 176 16.91 -2.26 -26.53
C GLU A 176 16.48 -1.30 -27.66
N HIS A 177 15.16 -1.14 -27.90
CA HIS A 177 14.63 -0.38 -29.03
C HIS A 177 13.64 0.74 -28.67
N GLU A 178 13.21 0.90 -27.41
CA GLU A 178 12.30 1.99 -27.04
C GLU A 178 13.04 3.22 -26.48
N GLN A 179 12.92 4.35 -27.18
CA GLN A 179 13.14 5.67 -26.60
C GLN A 179 12.34 5.77 -25.30
N GLN A 180 12.90 6.44 -24.28
CA GLN A 180 12.28 6.63 -22.96
C GLN A 180 10.91 7.34 -23.07
N HIS A 181 9.86 6.59 -23.39
CA HIS A 181 8.49 7.06 -23.32
C HIS A 181 8.04 6.91 -21.87
N SER A 182 7.66 8.03 -21.25
CA SER A 182 7.18 8.10 -19.86
C SER A 182 5.93 7.24 -19.57
N SER A 183 5.34 6.64 -20.61
CA SER A 183 4.13 5.81 -20.58
C SER A 183 4.38 4.30 -20.72
N LEU A 184 5.60 3.85 -21.07
CA LEU A 184 5.95 2.43 -21.22
C LEU A 184 6.69 1.92 -19.98
N ASN A 185 6.07 0.90 -19.38
CA ASN A 185 6.40 0.39 -18.06
C ASN A 185 7.62 -0.52 -18.14
N ASN A 186 8.81 0.07 -18.24
CA ASN A 186 10.11 -0.58 -18.26
C ASN A 186 10.31 -1.51 -17.02
N TYR A 187 9.97 -2.80 -17.13
CA TYR A 187 10.03 -3.73 -16.00
C TYR A 187 11.36 -4.50 -15.97
N CYS A 188 12.07 -4.39 -14.84
CA CYS A 188 13.14 -5.30 -14.44
C CYS A 188 12.55 -6.31 -13.45
N ILE A 189 12.58 -7.60 -13.78
CA ILE A 189 12.13 -8.69 -12.91
C ILE A 189 13.34 -9.19 -12.10
N PHE A 190 13.21 -9.22 -10.77
CA PHE A 190 14.25 -9.80 -9.92
C PHE A 190 14.41 -11.30 -10.20
N GLN A 191 15.65 -11.76 -10.44
CA GLN A 191 15.94 -13.19 -10.57
C GLN A 191 16.64 -13.75 -9.33
N ARG A 192 17.81 -13.20 -8.97
CA ARG A 192 18.61 -13.73 -7.87
C ARG A 192 19.55 -12.68 -7.28
N LEU A 193 19.84 -12.83 -5.99
CA LEU A 193 20.83 -12.04 -5.27
C LEU A 193 21.83 -12.98 -4.58
N TYR A 194 23.09 -12.84 -4.91
CA TYR A 194 24.19 -13.50 -4.21
C TYR A 194 24.86 -12.50 -3.26
N VAL A 195 25.11 -12.92 -2.02
CA VAL A 195 25.84 -12.15 -1.02
C VAL A 195 26.81 -13.09 -0.30
N CYS A 196 28.09 -12.72 -0.26
CA CYS A 196 29.13 -13.41 0.47
C CYS A 196 30.02 -12.40 1.18
N LEU A 197 29.88 -12.32 2.50
CA LEU A 197 30.63 -11.38 3.33
C LEU A 197 32.10 -11.80 3.43
N ASP A 198 33.01 -10.82 3.42
CA ASP A 198 34.45 -11.06 3.51
C ASP A 198 34.83 -11.87 4.76
N ALA A 199 34.25 -11.51 5.91
CA ALA A 199 34.43 -12.24 7.16
C ALA A 199 34.06 -13.74 7.00
N CYS A 200 32.96 -14.06 6.32
CA CYS A 200 32.56 -15.44 6.08
C CYS A 200 33.55 -16.17 5.15
N LYS A 201 34.15 -15.48 4.16
CA LYS A 201 35.20 -16.08 3.31
C LYS A 201 36.41 -16.49 4.14
N LYS A 202 36.88 -15.58 5.00
CA LYS A 202 38.04 -15.79 5.88
C LYS A 202 37.80 -16.90 6.90
N SER A 203 36.65 -16.87 7.58
CA SER A 203 36.29 -17.91 8.55
C SER A 203 36.14 -19.29 7.92
N PHE A 204 35.59 -19.38 6.69
CA PHE A 204 35.43 -20.67 6.01
C PHE A 204 36.78 -21.37 5.75
N LEU A 205 37.86 -20.62 5.52
CA LEU A 205 39.20 -21.19 5.36
C LEU A 205 39.73 -21.85 6.66
N GLN A 206 39.22 -21.44 7.81
CA GLN A 206 39.63 -21.94 9.13
C GLN A 206 38.65 -22.97 9.71
N CYS A 207 37.45 -23.11 9.14
CA CYS A 207 36.45 -24.08 9.57
C CYS A 207 36.68 -25.46 8.95
N ARG A 208 36.11 -26.50 9.60
CA ARG A 208 36.06 -27.87 9.06
C ARG A 208 35.33 -27.85 7.71
N LYS A 209 35.87 -28.53 6.69
CA LYS A 209 35.31 -28.58 5.32
C LYS A 209 33.97 -29.31 5.30
N PHE A 210 32.88 -28.58 5.57
CA PHE A 210 31.51 -29.08 5.45
C PHE A 210 30.68 -28.06 4.66
N ILE A 211 29.98 -28.53 3.63
CA ILE A 211 29.12 -27.69 2.79
C ILE A 211 27.66 -28.01 3.13
N GLY A 212 27.00 -27.08 3.83
CA GLY A 212 25.55 -27.07 3.98
C GLY A 212 24.93 -26.14 2.93
N LEU A 213 24.03 -26.68 2.10
CA LEU A 213 23.19 -25.89 1.20
C LEU A 213 21.84 -25.69 1.86
N ASP A 214 21.57 -24.46 2.32
CA ASP A 214 20.24 -24.07 2.81
C ASP A 214 19.54 -23.18 1.78
N GLY A 215 18.30 -23.55 1.46
CA GLY A 215 17.45 -22.84 0.51
C GLY A 215 16.62 -21.79 1.21
N CYS A 216 16.93 -20.50 1.02
CA CYS A 216 16.05 -19.44 1.48
C CYS A 216 15.04 -19.13 0.37
N PHE A 217 13.80 -19.59 0.54
CA PHE A 217 12.70 -19.31 -0.37
C PHE A 217 12.05 -17.97 -0.03
N LEU A 218 12.26 -16.96 -0.87
CA LEU A 218 11.48 -15.73 -0.81
C LEU A 218 10.09 -16.01 -1.39
N LYS A 219 9.07 -16.09 -0.52
CA LYS A 219 7.67 -16.14 -0.95
C LYS A 219 7.23 -14.73 -1.34
N THR A 220 7.07 -14.48 -2.64
CA THR A 220 6.42 -13.25 -3.13
C THR A 220 5.03 -13.61 -3.66
N PRO A 221 4.03 -12.72 -3.60
CA PRO A 221 2.69 -13.02 -4.13
C PRO A 221 2.65 -13.30 -5.64
N GLN A 222 3.75 -12.99 -6.34
CA GLN A 222 3.93 -13.22 -7.77
C GLN A 222 4.42 -14.64 -8.09
N GLY A 223 4.52 -15.53 -7.09
CA GLY A 223 4.66 -16.96 -7.32
C GLY A 223 5.99 -17.40 -7.94
N VAL A 224 7.02 -16.55 -7.92
CA VAL A 224 8.32 -16.95 -8.46
C VAL A 224 9.16 -17.55 -7.35
N HIS A 225 9.28 -18.88 -7.37
CA HIS A 225 10.21 -19.66 -6.57
C HIS A 225 11.64 -19.37 -7.02
N HIS A 226 12.22 -18.28 -6.54
CA HIS A 226 13.64 -18.05 -6.72
C HIS A 226 14.39 -18.52 -5.48
N GLN A 227 15.12 -19.62 -5.65
CA GLN A 227 16.13 -20.08 -4.70
C GLN A 227 17.17 -18.96 -4.55
N LEU A 228 17.24 -18.37 -3.37
CA LEU A 228 18.49 -17.78 -2.92
C LEU A 228 19.25 -18.90 -2.21
N PRO A 229 20.29 -19.51 -2.82
CA PRO A 229 21.21 -20.33 -2.06
C PRO A 229 21.86 -19.41 -1.03
N ARG A 230 21.44 -19.53 0.24
CA ARG A 230 22.16 -18.93 1.34
C ARG A 230 23.18 -19.96 1.80
N ARG A 231 24.45 -19.66 1.64
CA ARG A 231 25.50 -20.32 2.44
C ARG A 231 25.38 -19.74 3.87
N ARG A 232 24.60 -20.38 4.74
CA ARG A 232 24.71 -20.14 6.18
C ARG A 232 25.83 -21.01 6.72
N VAL A 233 26.83 -20.38 7.32
CA VAL A 233 27.82 -21.07 8.14
C VAL A 233 27.19 -21.21 9.52
N HIS A 234 26.82 -22.43 9.91
CA HIS A 234 26.56 -22.72 11.31
C HIS A 234 27.92 -22.75 12.03
N PRO A 235 28.12 -21.99 13.13
CA PRO A 235 29.20 -22.31 14.04
C PRO A 235 28.88 -23.69 14.63
N ALA A 236 29.61 -24.71 14.18
CA ALA A 236 29.62 -25.98 14.90
C ALA A 236 30.08 -25.67 16.33
N GLN A 237 29.34 -26.19 17.31
CA GLN A 237 29.65 -26.04 18.73
C GLN A 237 31.14 -26.32 18.96
N ALA A 238 31.80 -25.40 19.66
CA ALA A 238 33.12 -25.64 20.19
C ALA A 238 33.01 -26.86 21.12
N ASN A 239 33.62 -27.98 20.74
CA ASN A 239 33.89 -29.03 21.69
C ASN A 239 34.85 -28.44 22.73
N GLN A 240 34.35 -28.27 23.95
CA GLN A 240 35.17 -28.13 25.14
C GLN A 240 36.01 -29.41 25.25
N LEU A 241 37.34 -29.25 25.21
CA LEU A 241 38.28 -30.21 25.78
C LEU A 241 38.45 -29.89 27.26
#